data_AF-A0A842HZI9-F1
#
_entry.id   AF-A0A842HZI9-F1
#
_cell.length_a   1.000
_cell.length_b   1.000
_cell.length_c   1.000
_cell.angle_alpha   90.00
_cell.angle_beta   90.00
_cell.angle_gamma   90.00
#
_symmetry.space_group_name_H-M   'P 1'
#
loop_
_entity.id
_entity.type
_entity.pdbx_description
1 polymer ?
#
loop_
_entity_poly.entity_id
_entity_poly.type
_entity_poly.pdbx_seq_one_letter_code
_entity_poly.pdbx_strand_id
1 'polypeptide(L)' 'MEAYFAAAAGLLALAGWSAWMDRRRNNRTSLDRVGWVSWPLVMVLSLVGALMMVILAAHA' A
#
# COMPACT_ATOMS: atom_id res chain seq x y z
N MET A 1 -14.03 -9.16 -14.62
CA MET A 1 -12.65 -9.68 -14.44
C MET A 1 -11.59 -8.58 -14.50
N GLU A 2 -11.43 -7.84 -15.61
CA GLU A 2 -10.32 -6.87 -15.78
C GLU A 2 -10.25 -5.77 -14.70
N ALA A 3 -11.40 -5.24 -14.27
CA ALA A 3 -11.47 -4.19 -13.25
C ALA A 3 -10.86 -4.61 -11.91
N TYR A 4 -11.03 -5.87 -11.50
CA TYR A 4 -10.48 -6.37 -10.23
C TYR A 4 -8.96 -6.50 -10.27
N PHE A 5 -8.40 -6.96 -11.41
CA PHE A 5 -6.96 -7.01 -11.60
C PHE A 5 -6.34 -5.61 -11.65
N ALA A 6 -7.00 -4.65 -12.31
CA ALA A 6 -6.56 -3.26 -12.32
C ALA A 6 -6.57 -2.65 -10.90
N ALA A 7 -7.61 -2.91 -10.10
CA ALA A 7 -7.68 -2.47 -8.71
C ALA A 7 -6.59 -3.12 -7.84
N ALA A 8 -6.35 -4.43 -8.00
CA ALA A 8 -5.28 -5.13 -7.31
C ALA A 8 -3.90 -4.55 -7.65
N ALA A 9 -3.62 -4.27 -8.92
CA ALA A 9 -2.38 -3.65 -9.36
C ALA A 9 -2.20 -2.24 -8.78
N GLY A 10 -3.26 -1.43 -8.72
CA GLY A 10 -3.23 -0.12 -8.08
C GLY A 10 -2.90 -0.20 -6.59
N LEU A 11 -3.48 -1.17 -5.88
CA LEU A 11 -3.20 -1.40 -4.45
C LEU A 11 -1.78 -1.92 -4.22
N LEU A 12 -1.24 -2.75 -5.10
CA LEU A 12 0.17 -3.16 -5.04
C LEU A 12 1.12 -1.97 -5.27
N ALA A 13 0.79 -1.08 -6.20
CA ALA A 13 1.56 0.14 -6.42
C ALA A 13 1.54 1.06 -5.17
N LEU A 14 0.37 1.19 -4.52
CA LEU A 14 0.24 1.93 -3.26
C LEU A 14 1.05 1.30 -2.11
N ALA A 15 1.05 -0.03 -2.01
CA ALA A 15 1.87 -0.74 -1.04
C ALA A 15 3.36 -0.44 -1.25
N GLY A 16 3.86 -0.56 -2.48
CA GLY A 16 5.24 -0.21 -2.81
C GLY A 16 5.58 1.25 -2.53
N TRP A 17 4.67 2.18 -2.87
CA TRP A 17 4.84 3.60 -2.58
C TRP A 17 4.92 3.89 -1.08
N SER A 18 4.06 3.26 -0.28
CA SER A 18 4.06 3.43 1.17
C SER A 18 5.36 2.93 1.81
N ALA A 19 5.90 1.79 1.35
CA ALA A 19 7.20 1.29 1.79
C ALA A 19 8.35 2.25 1.44
N TRP A 20 8.30 2.84 0.24
CA TRP A 20 9.29 3.85 -0.17
C TRP A 20 9.21 5.12 0.68
N MET A 21 8.00 5.59 0.97
CA MET A 21 7.79 6.76 1.83
C MET A 21 8.24 6.49 3.28
N ASP A 22 8.03 5.29 3.80
CA ASP A 22 8.53 4.88 5.11
C ASP A 22 10.07 4.85 5.14
N ARG A 23 10.70 4.25 4.13
CA ARG A 23 12.17 4.29 3.97
C ARG A 23 12.68 5.72 3.90
N ARG A 24 12.01 6.60 3.15
CA ARG A 24 12.37 8.02 3.07
C ARG A 24 12.18 8.74 4.42
N ARG A 25 11.21 8.32 5.24
CA ARG A 25 10.98 8.84 6.60
C ARG A 25 12.09 8.38 7.56
N ASN A 26 12.47 7.12 7.52
CA ASN A 26 13.51 6.54 8.39
C ASN A 26 14.90 7.12 8.12
N ASN A 27 15.13 7.63 6.91
CA ASN A 27 16.38 8.31 6.54
C ASN A 27 16.40 9.81 6.87
N ARG A 28 15.38 10.37 7.54
CA ARG A 28 15.36 11.80 7.92
C ARG A 28 16.09 12.03 9.22
N THR A 29 16.90 13.08 9.26
CA THR A 29 17.65 13.55 10.44
C THR A 29 16.75 14.12 11.55
N SER A 30 15.51 14.52 11.21
CA SER A 30 14.52 15.05 12.15
C SER A 30 13.41 14.01 12.35
N LEU A 31 13.48 13.28 13.46
CA LEU A 31 12.48 12.28 13.85
C LEU A 31 11.21 12.94 14.45
N ASP A 32 11.35 14.17 14.97
CA ASP A 32 10.27 14.93 15.62
C ASP A 32 9.24 15.49 14.64
N ARG A 33 9.51 15.48 13.33
CA ARG A 33 8.46 15.61 12.30
C ARG A 33 7.75 14.28 12.14
N VAL A 34 6.98 13.91 13.14
CA VAL A 34 6.10 12.75 13.12
C VAL A 34 5.00 13.03 12.09
N GLY A 35 5.20 12.53 10.86
CA GLY A 35 4.15 12.61 9.85
C GLY A 35 2.89 11.92 10.37
N TRP A 36 1.75 12.61 10.26
CA TRP A 36 0.42 12.14 10.68
C TRP A 36 0.01 10.78 10.09
N VAL A 37 0.60 10.37 8.97
CA VAL A 37 0.31 9.11 8.28
C VAL A 37 1.30 8.02 8.72
N SER A 38 0.74 6.91 9.19
CA SER A 38 1.47 5.65 9.39
C SER A 38 1.62 4.94 8.04
N TRP A 39 2.76 5.15 7.38
CA TRP A 39 3.09 4.47 6.13
C TRP A 39 3.06 2.93 6.22
N PRO A 40 3.51 2.29 7.32
CA PRO A 40 3.37 0.85 7.49
C PRO A 40 1.92 0.38 7.50
N LEU A 41 1.02 1.15 8.11
CA LEU A 41 -0.42 0.82 8.11
C LEU A 41 -1.00 0.90 6.70
N VAL A 42 -0.67 1.95 5.94
CA VAL A 42 -1.10 2.09 4.54
C VAL A 42 -0.61 0.91 3.70
N MET A 43 0.63 0.46 3.92
CA MET A 43 1.18 -0.71 3.24
C MET A 43 0.33 -1.96 3.49
N VAL A 44 0.08 -2.27 4.76
CA VAL A 44 -0.69 -3.47 5.14
C VAL A 44 -2.10 -3.43 4.59
N LEU A 45 -2.81 -2.30 4.74
CA LEU A 45 -4.16 -2.14 4.21
C LEU A 45 -4.21 -2.29 2.68
N SER A 46 -3.20 -1.75 1.98
CA SER A 46 -3.10 -1.88 0.54
C SER A 46 -2.85 -3.33 0.11
N LEU A 47 -1.97 -4.05 0.81
CA LEU A 47 -1.71 -5.47 0.55
C LEU A 47 -2.95 -6.35 0.80
N VAL A 48 -3.65 -6.12 1.91
CA VAL A 48 -4.90 -6.83 2.22
C VAL A 48 -5.95 -6.55 1.15
N GLY A 49 -6.14 -5.30 0.77
CA GLY A 49 -7.07 -4.94 -0.31
C GLY A 49 -6.70 -5.57 -1.65
N ALA A 50 -5.40 -5.57 -2.02
CA ALA A 50 -4.93 -6.20 -3.24
C ALA A 50 -5.26 -7.70 -3.26
N LEU A 51 -5.02 -8.38 -2.12
CA LEU A 51 -5.34 -9.79 -1.97
C LEU A 51 -6.85 -10.05 -2.11
N MET A 52 -7.70 -9.23 -1.49
CA MET A 52 -9.15 -9.33 -1.63
C MET A 52 -9.59 -9.17 -3.09
N MET A 53 -9.03 -8.21 -3.83
CA MET A 53 -9.38 -7.99 -5.23
C MET A 53 -8.99 -9.17 -6.12
N VAL A 54 -7.84 -9.81 -5.86
CA VAL A 54 -7.43 -11.03 -6.57
C VAL A 54 -8.38 -12.19 -6.28
N ILE A 55 -8.78 -12.38 -5.02
CA ILE A 55 -9.75 -13.42 -4.63
C ILE A 55 -11.09 -13.19 -5.34
N LEU A 56 -11.58 -11.94 -5.35
CA LEU A 56 -12.81 -11.58 -6.05
C LEU A 56 -12.68 -11.79 -7.56
N ALA A 57 -11.54 -11.44 -8.17
CA ALA A 57 -11.28 -11.68 -9.59
C ALA A 57 -11.32 -13.17 -9.95
N ALA A 58 -10.88 -14.05 -9.05
CA ALA A 58 -10.88 -15.49 -9.25
C ALA A 58 -12.27 -16.14 -9.10
N HIS A 59 -13.21 -15.47 -8.43
CA HIS A 59 -14.57 -15.95 -8.20
C HIS A 59 -15.64 -15.22 -9.04
N ALA A 60 -15.24 -14.22 -9.82
CA ALA A 60 -16.11 -13.41 -10.69
C ALA A 60 -15.99 -13.83 -12.15
#